data_AF-A0A5N1JBR4-F1
#
_entry.id   AF-A0A5N1JBR4-F1
#
_cell.length_a   1.000
_cell.length_b   1.000
_cell.length_c   1.000
_cell.angle_alpha   90.00
_cell.angle_beta   90.00
_cell.angle_gamma   90.00
#
_symmetry.space_group_name_H-M   'P 1'
#
loop_
_entity.id
_entity.type
_entity.pdbx_description
1 polymer ?
#
loop_
_entity_poly.entity_id
_entity_poly.type
_entity_poly.pdbx_seq_one_letter_code
_entity_poly.pdbx_strand_id
1 'polypeptide(L)'
;MSILDTVKKLFGFTPAEPPATAERPAEVVRRVEPAPVLPKPAPSGPPPAAPRRDQLIRFVVNKLRAYQNEPETAPVGLKLVIFCASPEEEELYRVVLWTNQPGKFQRELNRLLADNYIVLPKNWRFDYALFADEWPTTTYREGNLGLLVEDQSKPDTTPLLARIVALVGQTEQAEYLLDSSQKGTFCIGRGHTAQTNSGRVRTNDIVILNDDDAGFDPDQGAGNGAVSRAHATIRYDSGQKQYSLLVDPGGLPASGNKTKIMHPDNTIERADIAGMGYPLQHGDQIELGGEVVLLFELR
;
A
#
# COMPACT_ATOMS: atom_id res chain seq x y z
N MET A 1 2.15 43.29 47.00
CA MET A 1 2.97 42.07 46.93
C MET A 1 2.08 40.93 46.48
N SER A 2 2.28 40.47 45.25
CA SER A 2 1.49 39.43 44.60
C SER A 2 2.45 38.49 43.86
N ILE A 3 2.17 37.19 43.91
CA ILE A 3 3.01 36.08 43.42
C ILE A 3 3.40 36.23 41.93
N LEU A 4 2.67 37.07 41.19
CA LEU A 4 2.92 37.42 39.79
C LEU A 4 4.17 38.32 39.58
N ASP A 5 4.61 39.07 40.59
CA ASP A 5 5.78 39.94 40.48
C ASP A 5 7.11 39.17 40.61
N THR A 6 7.09 37.99 41.23
CA THR A 6 8.28 37.14 41.39
C THR A 6 8.59 36.34 40.11
N VAL A 7 7.58 36.03 39.29
CA VAL A 7 7.76 35.25 38.05
C VAL A 7 8.26 36.12 36.88
N LYS A 8 7.94 37.41 36.86
CA LYS A 8 8.41 38.35 35.81
C LYS A 8 9.90 38.71 35.94
N LYS A 9 10.50 38.57 37.13
CA LYS A 9 11.95 38.75 37.35
C LYS A 9 12.80 37.56 36.92
N LEU A 10 12.20 36.39 36.66
CA LEU A 10 12.92 35.18 36.23
C LEU A 10 13.04 35.04 34.69
N PHE A 11 12.28 35.83 33.93
CA PHE A 11 12.21 35.73 32.47
C PHE A 11 12.54 37.05 31.75
N GLY A 12 13.46 37.86 32.30
CA GLY A 12 14.37 38.71 31.52
C GLY A 12 13.78 39.68 30.47
N PHE A 13 12.53 40.10 30.59
CA PHE A 13 11.91 41.09 29.68
C PHE A 13 11.73 42.42 30.41
N THR A 14 12.69 43.33 30.23
CA THR A 14 12.48 44.77 30.46
C THR A 14 12.77 45.55 29.17
N PRO A 15 11.80 46.31 28.65
CA PRO A 15 12.03 47.36 27.65
C PRO A 15 12.66 48.58 28.32
N ALA A 16 13.56 49.25 27.61
CA ALA A 16 14.26 50.45 28.07
C ALA A 16 13.67 51.72 27.45
N GLU A 17 13.51 52.79 28.24
CA GLU A 17 13.46 54.19 27.77
C GLU A 17 13.63 55.19 28.97
N PRO A 18 13.94 56.49 28.76
CA PRO A 18 15.28 57.07 28.90
C PRO A 18 15.36 58.20 29.95
N PRO A 19 16.54 58.86 30.12
CA PRO A 19 16.49 60.33 29.99
C PRO A 19 17.73 61.02 29.36
N ALA A 20 17.41 62.10 28.61
CA ALA A 20 18.02 63.43 28.45
C ALA A 20 19.54 63.63 28.10
N THR A 21 19.73 63.95 26.82
CA THR A 21 20.53 65.02 26.15
C THR A 21 21.69 65.73 26.88
N ALA A 22 22.91 65.67 26.31
CA ALA A 22 23.59 66.80 25.63
C ALA A 22 25.03 66.48 25.16
N GLU A 23 25.35 67.03 23.98
CA GLU A 23 26.67 67.35 23.39
C GLU A 23 27.50 66.27 22.66
N ARG A 24 27.48 66.35 21.31
CA ARG A 24 28.51 65.85 20.39
C ARG A 24 29.54 66.96 20.13
N PRO A 25 30.80 66.62 19.75
CA PRO A 25 31.11 66.66 18.32
C PRO A 25 32.09 65.58 17.80
N ALA A 26 31.97 65.38 16.48
CA ALA A 26 32.92 64.83 15.50
C ALA A 26 33.14 63.30 15.39
N GLU A 27 32.39 62.75 14.45
CA GLU A 27 32.57 61.47 13.75
C GLU A 27 33.96 61.28 13.11
N VAL A 28 34.51 60.07 13.25
CA VAL A 28 35.25 59.39 12.18
C VAL A 28 34.48 58.12 11.86
N VAL A 29 33.57 58.18 10.88
CA VAL A 29 32.82 57.01 10.38
C VAL A 29 33.78 56.15 9.55
N ARG A 30 34.27 55.05 10.14
CA ARG A 30 34.75 53.92 9.34
C ARG A 30 33.52 53.18 8.82
N ARG A 31 33.20 53.40 7.54
CA ARG A 31 32.21 52.63 6.79
C ARG A 31 32.70 51.18 6.71
N VAL A 32 32.15 50.30 7.54
CA VAL A 32 32.30 48.86 7.37
C VAL A 32 31.28 48.44 6.32
N GLU A 33 31.76 48.10 5.12
CA GLU A 33 30.92 47.44 4.12
C GLU A 33 30.35 46.14 4.72
N PRO A 34 29.03 45.89 4.61
CA PRO A 34 28.50 44.58 4.95
C PRO A 34 29.04 43.57 3.96
N ALA A 35 29.84 42.62 4.46
CA ALA A 35 30.34 41.51 3.67
C ALA A 35 29.17 40.77 2.99
N PRO A 36 29.31 40.37 1.72
CA PRO A 36 28.25 39.68 1.01
C PRO A 36 27.98 38.34 1.70
N VAL A 37 26.77 38.18 2.23
CA VAL A 37 26.28 36.90 2.75
C VAL A 37 26.17 35.95 1.55
N LEU A 38 27.12 35.04 1.42
CA LEU A 38 27.10 34.00 0.40
C LEU A 38 25.78 33.21 0.54
N PRO A 39 25.06 32.95 -0.56
CA PRO A 39 23.84 32.15 -0.52
C PRO A 39 24.17 30.77 0.04
N LYS A 40 23.37 30.35 1.03
CA LYS A 40 23.47 29.05 1.67
C LYS A 40 23.47 27.96 0.57
N PRO A 41 24.42 27.01 0.58
CA PRO A 41 24.49 25.98 -0.45
C PRO A 41 23.16 25.23 -0.50
N ALA A 42 22.65 25.00 -1.72
CA ALA A 42 21.46 24.20 -1.93
C ALA A 42 21.64 22.85 -1.24
N PRO A 43 20.61 22.33 -0.53
CA PRO A 43 20.73 21.08 0.18
C PRO A 43 21.09 19.96 -0.82
N SER A 44 22.29 19.41 -0.68
CA SER A 44 22.76 18.24 -1.41
C SER A 44 22.12 16.99 -0.80
N GLY A 45 20.89 16.72 -1.22
CA GLY A 45 20.15 15.52 -0.87
C GLY A 45 18.90 15.44 -1.75
N PRO A 46 18.36 14.23 -1.97
CA PRO A 46 17.10 14.10 -2.68
C PRO A 46 16.03 14.97 -2.01
N PRO A 47 15.13 15.62 -2.78
CA PRO A 47 14.15 16.54 -2.24
C PRO A 47 13.32 15.86 -1.15
N PRO A 48 12.94 16.57 -0.06
CA PRO A 48 12.22 15.96 1.04
C PRO A 48 10.91 15.31 0.56
N ALA A 49 10.56 14.15 1.15
CA ALA A 49 9.38 13.38 0.73
C ALA A 49 8.05 14.14 0.89
N ALA A 50 7.96 15.11 1.80
CA ALA A 50 6.73 15.89 2.02
C ALA A 50 6.36 16.79 0.81
N PRO A 51 7.23 17.69 0.32
CA PRO A 51 7.01 18.44 -0.92
C PRO A 51 6.64 17.56 -2.13
N ARG A 52 7.30 16.40 -2.28
CA ARG A 52 7.00 15.45 -3.37
C ARG A 52 5.62 14.82 -3.22
N ARG A 53 5.18 14.54 -1.99
CA ARG A 53 3.82 14.08 -1.70
C ARG A 53 2.79 15.13 -2.07
N ASP A 54 3.04 16.38 -1.69
CA ASP A 54 2.13 17.48 -2.03
C ASP A 54 2.01 17.65 -3.55
N GLN A 55 3.14 17.55 -4.27
CA GLN A 55 3.16 17.58 -5.74
C GLN A 55 2.29 16.45 -6.33
N LEU A 56 2.48 15.23 -5.85
CA LEU A 56 1.78 14.04 -6.33
C LEU A 56 0.28 14.11 -6.03
N ILE A 57 -0.12 14.53 -4.84
CA ILE A 57 -1.54 14.71 -4.51
C ILE A 57 -2.16 15.82 -5.36
N ARG A 58 -1.47 16.96 -5.51
CA ARG A 58 -1.94 18.05 -6.39
C ARG A 58 -2.13 17.58 -7.82
N PHE A 59 -1.22 16.76 -8.34
CA PHE A 59 -1.38 16.15 -9.66
C PHE A 59 -2.68 15.35 -9.76
N VAL A 60 -2.92 14.41 -8.83
CA VAL A 60 -4.15 13.59 -8.82
C VAL A 60 -5.40 14.47 -8.71
N VAL A 61 -5.45 15.37 -7.72
CA VAL A 61 -6.58 16.28 -7.50
C VAL A 61 -6.86 17.12 -8.75
N ASN A 62 -5.82 17.71 -9.37
CA ASN A 62 -5.97 18.55 -10.54
C ASN A 62 -6.53 17.80 -11.74
N LYS A 63 -6.06 16.56 -12.00
CA LYS A 63 -6.62 15.75 -13.10
C LYS A 63 -8.06 15.33 -12.83
N LEU A 64 -8.39 15.05 -11.57
CA LEU A 64 -9.74 14.62 -11.20
C LEU A 64 -10.78 15.73 -11.10
N ARG A 65 -10.38 17.00 -11.19
CA ARG A 65 -11.34 18.13 -11.27
C ARG A 65 -12.31 17.99 -12.43
N ALA A 66 -11.93 17.30 -13.51
CA ALA A 66 -12.81 17.01 -14.63
C ALA A 66 -14.09 16.25 -14.22
N TYR A 67 -14.04 15.44 -13.15
CA TYR A 67 -15.14 14.61 -12.68
C TYR A 67 -15.97 15.27 -11.56
N GLN A 68 -15.63 16.49 -11.12
CA GLN A 68 -16.25 17.14 -9.96
C GLN A 68 -17.78 17.29 -10.09
N ASN A 69 -18.28 17.46 -11.31
CA ASN A 69 -19.71 17.65 -11.60
C ASN A 69 -20.29 16.51 -12.47
N GLU A 70 -19.57 15.41 -12.62
CA GLU A 70 -19.99 14.27 -13.46
C GLU A 70 -20.07 12.98 -12.62
N PRO A 71 -21.11 12.84 -11.76
CA PRO A 71 -21.23 11.68 -10.88
C PRO A 71 -21.46 10.37 -11.64
N GLU A 72 -22.01 10.43 -12.85
CA GLU A 72 -22.27 9.25 -13.70
C GLU A 72 -21.00 8.69 -14.34
N THR A 73 -19.98 9.53 -14.56
CA THR A 73 -18.66 9.17 -15.11
C THR A 73 -17.58 9.16 -14.02
N ALA A 74 -18.00 9.23 -12.75
CA ALA A 74 -17.09 9.29 -11.62
C ALA A 74 -16.22 8.01 -11.60
N PRO A 75 -14.89 8.16 -11.52
CA PRO A 75 -13.98 7.02 -11.54
C PRO A 75 -14.26 6.04 -10.41
N VAL A 76 -14.29 4.74 -10.75
CA VAL A 76 -14.36 3.65 -9.77
C VAL A 76 -12.99 3.18 -9.30
N GLY A 77 -11.93 3.55 -10.00
CA GLY A 77 -10.57 3.18 -9.66
C GLY A 77 -9.56 4.20 -10.17
N LEU A 78 -8.50 4.38 -9.41
CA LEU A 78 -7.35 5.20 -9.78
C LEU A 78 -6.09 4.38 -9.60
N LYS A 79 -5.27 4.31 -10.64
CA LYS A 79 -3.93 3.72 -10.56
C LYS A 79 -2.88 4.76 -10.89
N LEU A 80 -2.09 5.10 -9.89
CA LEU A 80 -1.01 6.06 -10.00
C LEU A 80 0.25 5.36 -10.51
N VAL A 81 0.74 5.81 -11.65
CA VAL A 81 1.97 5.30 -12.26
C VAL A 81 3.08 6.31 -12.01
N ILE A 82 4.23 5.87 -11.52
CA ILE A 82 5.36 6.75 -11.27
C ILE A 82 6.58 6.18 -11.96
N PHE A 83 7.16 6.96 -12.85
CA PHE A 83 8.40 6.61 -13.51
C PHE A 83 9.57 7.09 -12.65
N CYS A 84 10.44 6.16 -12.27
CA CYS A 84 11.60 6.40 -11.42
C CYS A 84 12.85 6.06 -12.23
N ALA A 85 13.67 7.07 -12.55
CA ALA A 85 14.86 6.88 -13.37
C ALA A 85 16.03 6.24 -12.59
N SER A 86 15.91 6.14 -11.26
CA SER A 86 16.92 5.57 -10.38
C SER A 86 16.30 4.85 -9.18
N PRO A 87 16.98 3.85 -8.59
CA PRO A 87 16.52 3.18 -7.38
C PRO A 87 16.34 4.13 -6.18
N GLU A 88 17.14 5.19 -6.10
CA GLU A 88 17.03 6.23 -5.06
C GLU A 88 15.71 7.01 -5.16
N GLU A 89 15.28 7.29 -6.39
CA GLU A 89 14.00 7.95 -6.65
C GLU A 89 12.82 7.00 -6.34
N GLU A 90 12.97 5.71 -6.65
CA GLU A 90 11.98 4.70 -6.31
C GLU A 90 11.75 4.63 -4.78
N GLU A 91 12.83 4.55 -3.99
CA GLU A 91 12.75 4.52 -2.53
C GLU A 91 12.14 5.82 -1.97
N LEU A 92 12.50 6.98 -2.56
CA LEU A 92 11.86 8.24 -2.21
C LEU A 92 10.33 8.18 -2.42
N TYR A 93 9.87 7.64 -3.55
CA TYR A 93 8.44 7.50 -3.82
C TYR A 93 7.75 6.50 -2.90
N ARG A 94 8.45 5.45 -2.43
CA ARG A 94 7.94 4.55 -1.39
C ARG A 94 7.66 5.31 -0.08
N VAL A 95 8.56 6.21 0.31
CA VAL A 95 8.36 7.09 1.49
C VAL A 95 7.25 8.12 1.25
N VAL A 96 7.14 8.67 0.04
CA VAL A 96 6.08 9.61 -0.35
C VAL A 96 4.70 8.96 -0.20
N LEU A 97 4.55 7.73 -0.69
CA LEU A 97 3.31 6.96 -0.70
C LEU A 97 3.00 6.24 0.61
N TRP A 98 3.87 6.36 1.62
CA TRP A 98 3.73 5.64 2.89
C TRP A 98 3.50 4.14 2.71
N THR A 99 4.34 3.48 1.90
CA THR A 99 4.20 2.04 1.62
C THR A 99 4.22 1.16 2.87
N ASN A 100 4.89 1.61 3.92
CA ASN A 100 4.91 0.96 5.24
C ASN A 100 3.64 1.16 6.10
N GLN A 101 2.69 1.98 5.66
CA GLN A 101 1.42 2.27 6.35
C GLN A 101 0.25 2.11 5.37
N PRO A 102 -0.20 0.86 5.12
CA PRO A 102 -1.25 0.57 4.15
C PRO A 102 -2.51 1.45 4.35
N GLY A 103 -3.05 1.95 3.24
CA GLY A 103 -4.24 2.81 3.22
C GLY A 103 -4.06 4.23 3.78
N LYS A 104 -2.90 4.60 4.35
CA LYS A 104 -2.67 5.96 4.84
C LYS A 104 -2.70 6.99 3.72
N PHE A 105 -2.03 6.71 2.61
CA PHE A 105 -2.01 7.61 1.46
C PHE A 105 -3.41 7.79 0.86
N GLN A 106 -4.15 6.69 0.65
CA GLN A 106 -5.52 6.76 0.14
C GLN A 106 -6.47 7.53 1.06
N ARG A 107 -6.34 7.40 2.39
CA ARG A 107 -7.13 8.21 3.35
C ARG A 107 -6.84 9.70 3.23
N GLU A 108 -5.57 10.07 3.11
CA GLU A 108 -5.18 11.47 2.95
C GLU A 108 -5.64 12.04 1.59
N LEU A 109 -5.49 11.25 0.52
CA LEU A 109 -6.00 11.60 -0.79
C LEU A 109 -7.52 11.79 -0.77
N ASN A 110 -8.27 10.90 -0.12
CA ASN A 110 -9.72 11.02 0.06
C ASN A 110 -10.13 12.34 0.71
N ARG A 111 -9.43 12.71 1.80
CA ARG A 111 -9.67 13.98 2.51
C ARG A 111 -9.50 15.17 1.56
N LEU A 112 -8.41 15.18 0.79
CA LEU A 112 -8.08 16.27 -0.12
C LEU A 112 -8.97 16.31 -1.36
N LEU A 113 -9.46 15.16 -1.85
CA LEU A 113 -10.48 15.12 -2.91
C LEU A 113 -11.80 15.72 -2.42
N ALA A 114 -12.23 15.37 -1.21
CA ALA A 114 -13.43 15.93 -0.59
C ALA A 114 -13.29 17.45 -0.36
N ASP A 115 -12.13 17.92 0.09
CA ASP A 115 -11.82 19.36 0.23
C ASP A 115 -11.92 20.12 -1.11
N ASN A 116 -11.78 19.41 -2.23
CA ASN A 116 -11.92 19.94 -3.59
C ASN A 116 -13.26 19.59 -4.25
N TYR A 117 -14.24 19.11 -3.47
CA TYR A 117 -15.58 18.72 -3.91
C TYR A 117 -15.61 17.61 -4.98
N ILE A 118 -14.54 16.81 -5.08
CA ILE A 118 -14.48 15.66 -5.99
C ILE A 118 -15.02 14.45 -5.20
N VAL A 119 -16.18 13.95 -5.60
CA VAL A 119 -16.85 12.82 -4.93
C VAL A 119 -16.68 11.56 -5.77
N LEU A 120 -15.94 10.60 -5.23
CA LEU A 120 -15.80 9.26 -5.81
C LEU A 120 -16.78 8.27 -5.15
N PRO A 121 -17.15 7.17 -5.82
CA PRO A 121 -17.99 6.12 -5.25
C PRO A 121 -17.43 5.55 -3.95
N LYS A 122 -18.27 5.13 -2.98
CA LYS A 122 -17.80 4.68 -1.65
C LYS A 122 -16.79 3.52 -1.67
N ASN A 123 -16.82 2.71 -2.72
CA ASN A 123 -15.98 1.53 -2.94
C ASN A 123 -14.89 1.77 -4.00
N TRP A 124 -14.55 3.04 -4.27
CA TRP A 124 -13.51 3.36 -5.23
C TRP A 124 -12.13 2.85 -4.78
N ARG A 125 -11.30 2.44 -5.74
CA ARG A 125 -10.00 1.82 -5.48
C ARG A 125 -8.84 2.76 -5.79
N PHE A 126 -7.79 2.68 -5.00
CA PHE A 126 -6.54 3.40 -5.24
C PHE A 126 -5.38 2.42 -5.24
N ASP A 127 -4.63 2.44 -6.34
CA ASP A 127 -3.42 1.65 -6.52
C ASP A 127 -2.28 2.51 -7.02
N TYR A 128 -1.05 2.00 -6.92
CA TYR A 128 0.11 2.61 -7.53
C TYR A 128 1.09 1.58 -8.07
N ALA A 129 1.92 1.97 -9.03
CA ALA A 129 3.01 1.15 -9.56
C ALA A 129 4.20 2.05 -9.93
N LEU A 130 5.41 1.55 -9.68
CA LEU A 130 6.68 2.22 -9.98
C LEU A 130 7.31 1.53 -11.21
N PHE A 131 7.78 2.30 -12.18
CA PHE A 131 8.39 1.79 -13.41
C PHE A 131 9.75 2.42 -13.64
N ALA A 132 10.70 1.64 -14.15
CA ALA A 132 12.06 2.10 -14.45
C ALA A 132 12.29 2.36 -15.95
N ASP A 133 11.67 1.56 -16.84
CA ASP A 133 12.04 1.54 -18.26
C ASP A 133 10.86 1.83 -19.20
N GLU A 134 9.74 1.15 -19.02
CA GLU A 134 8.58 1.24 -19.92
C GLU A 134 7.39 1.96 -19.29
N TRP A 135 6.74 2.82 -20.09
CA TRP A 135 5.52 3.51 -19.68
C TRP A 135 4.29 2.68 -20.03
N PRO A 136 3.39 2.40 -19.07
CA PRO A 136 2.10 1.84 -19.40
C PRO A 136 1.21 2.89 -20.07
N THR A 137 0.14 2.44 -20.73
CA THR A 137 -0.91 3.32 -21.23
C THR A 137 -1.63 3.98 -20.05
N THR A 138 -1.56 5.30 -19.95
CA THR A 138 -2.17 6.10 -18.86
C THR A 138 -3.19 7.10 -19.40
N THR A 139 -4.26 7.37 -18.64
CA THR A 139 -5.28 8.37 -19.00
C THR A 139 -4.74 9.80 -18.96
N TYR A 140 -3.97 10.13 -17.92
CA TYR A 140 -3.31 11.41 -17.76
C TYR A 140 -1.83 11.22 -17.49
N ARG A 141 -1.00 12.15 -17.99
CA ARG A 141 0.45 12.13 -17.77
C ARG A 141 0.98 13.53 -17.54
N GLU A 142 1.93 13.66 -16.62
CA GLU A 142 2.63 14.92 -16.34
C GLU A 142 4.02 14.63 -15.76
N GLY A 143 5.06 14.93 -16.54
CA GLY A 143 6.44 14.61 -16.17
C GLY A 143 6.62 13.10 -15.95
N ASN A 144 7.08 12.73 -14.75
CA ASN A 144 7.28 11.36 -14.32
C ASN A 144 6.06 10.73 -13.62
N LEU A 145 4.91 11.40 -13.63
CA LEU A 145 3.66 10.92 -13.07
C LEU A 145 2.67 10.56 -14.18
N GLY A 146 1.99 9.44 -13.99
CA GLY A 146 0.87 8.97 -14.80
C GLY A 146 -0.32 8.65 -13.90
N LEU A 147 -1.53 8.84 -14.40
CA LEU A 147 -2.76 8.46 -13.73
C LEU A 147 -3.61 7.69 -14.73
N LEU A 148 -3.90 6.43 -14.40
CA LEU A 148 -4.93 5.65 -15.05
C LEU A 148 -6.23 5.84 -14.26
N VAL A 149 -7.27 6.18 -14.99
CA VAL A 149 -8.61 6.37 -14.45
C VAL A 149 -9.51 5.25 -14.98
N GLU A 150 -10.03 4.46 -14.05
CA GLU A 150 -10.97 3.38 -14.33
C GLU A 150 -12.39 3.92 -14.19
N ASP A 151 -13.12 3.93 -15.30
CA ASP A 151 -14.53 4.35 -15.34
C ASP A 151 -15.46 3.12 -15.32
N GLN A 152 -16.70 3.31 -14.88
CA GLN A 152 -17.76 2.30 -14.89
C GLN A 152 -18.06 1.77 -16.30
N SER A 153 -17.79 2.56 -17.34
CA SER A 153 -18.05 2.20 -18.75
C SER A 153 -17.01 1.25 -19.36
N LYS A 154 -15.87 1.06 -18.72
CA LYS A 154 -14.82 0.12 -19.12
C LYS A 154 -14.33 -0.65 -17.91
N PRO A 155 -15.14 -1.56 -17.33
CA PRO A 155 -14.54 -2.64 -16.57
C PRO A 155 -13.62 -3.34 -17.56
N ASP A 156 -12.33 -3.40 -17.24
CA ASP A 156 -11.39 -4.13 -18.07
C ASP A 156 -11.65 -5.64 -17.81
N THR A 157 -12.77 -6.14 -18.33
CA THR A 157 -13.33 -7.48 -18.18
C THR A 157 -12.67 -8.44 -19.17
N THR A 158 -11.34 -8.51 -19.14
CA THR A 158 -10.74 -9.80 -19.47
C THR A 158 -10.68 -10.55 -18.14
N PRO A 159 -11.62 -11.47 -17.85
CA PRO A 159 -11.54 -12.26 -16.64
C PRO A 159 -10.21 -12.99 -16.65
N LEU A 160 -9.42 -12.80 -15.60
CA LEU A 160 -8.21 -13.57 -15.41
C LEU A 160 -8.63 -14.87 -14.77
N LEU A 161 -8.58 -15.95 -15.54
CA LEU A 161 -8.80 -17.28 -15.01
C LEU A 161 -7.47 -17.75 -14.40
N ALA A 162 -7.56 -18.39 -13.23
CA ALA A 162 -6.43 -19.07 -12.64
C ALA A 162 -6.84 -20.42 -12.10
N ARG A 163 -5.84 -21.27 -11.85
CA ARG A 163 -6.01 -22.62 -11.35
C ARG A 163 -5.14 -22.81 -10.11
N ILE A 164 -5.68 -23.53 -9.13
CA ILE A 164 -4.94 -24.06 -7.98
C ILE A 164 -4.96 -25.59 -8.01
N VAL A 165 -3.79 -26.20 -7.84
CA VAL A 165 -3.61 -27.66 -7.72
C VAL A 165 -2.71 -27.97 -6.52
N ALA A 166 -3.01 -28.99 -5.73
CA ALA A 166 -2.11 -29.45 -4.69
C ALA A 166 -0.94 -30.25 -5.28
N LEU A 167 0.29 -29.83 -4.99
CA LEU A 167 1.51 -30.59 -5.30
C LEU A 167 1.91 -31.50 -4.12
N VAL A 168 1.69 -31.02 -2.90
CA VAL A 168 1.93 -31.74 -1.64
C VAL A 168 0.77 -31.46 -0.70
N GLY A 169 0.32 -32.48 0.03
CA GLY A 169 -0.91 -32.45 0.82
C GLY A 169 -2.12 -32.88 0.01
N GLN A 170 -3.27 -32.92 0.69
CA GLN A 170 -4.53 -33.35 0.07
C GLN A 170 -5.61 -32.26 0.18
N THR A 171 -6.13 -31.85 -0.96
CA THR A 171 -7.29 -30.98 -1.08
C THR A 171 -8.57 -31.77 -1.36
N GLU A 172 -9.72 -31.19 -1.07
CA GLU A 172 -11.02 -31.80 -1.39
C GLU A 172 -11.21 -32.00 -2.90
N GLN A 173 -10.81 -31.01 -3.70
CA GLN A 173 -10.86 -31.07 -5.16
C GLN A 173 -9.44 -31.21 -5.71
N ALA A 174 -9.30 -31.95 -6.81
CA ALA A 174 -8.01 -32.08 -7.49
C ALA A 174 -7.55 -30.77 -8.12
N GLU A 175 -8.49 -29.94 -8.56
CA GLU A 175 -8.26 -28.64 -9.19
C GLU A 175 -9.31 -27.64 -8.71
N TYR A 176 -8.90 -26.42 -8.37
CA TYR A 176 -9.80 -25.29 -8.11
C TYR A 176 -9.63 -24.22 -9.18
N LEU A 177 -10.71 -23.89 -9.88
CA LEU A 177 -10.75 -22.79 -10.83
C LEU A 177 -11.07 -21.48 -10.10
N LEU A 178 -10.18 -20.50 -10.23
CA LEU A 178 -10.41 -19.14 -9.77
C LEU A 178 -10.90 -18.33 -10.97
N ASP A 179 -12.15 -17.90 -10.90
CA ASP A 179 -12.76 -17.03 -11.91
C ASP A 179 -13.03 -15.65 -11.33
N SER A 180 -12.21 -14.68 -11.75
CA SER A 180 -12.34 -13.29 -11.31
C SER A 180 -13.68 -12.63 -11.64
N SER A 181 -14.43 -13.16 -12.62
CA SER A 181 -15.76 -12.66 -12.98
C SER A 181 -16.85 -13.13 -11.99
N GLN A 182 -16.66 -14.28 -11.37
CA GLN A 182 -17.62 -14.87 -10.42
C GLN A 182 -17.29 -14.46 -8.98
N LYS A 183 -16.01 -14.47 -8.63
CA LYS A 183 -15.56 -14.24 -7.26
C LYS A 183 -14.19 -13.56 -7.25
N GLY A 184 -14.08 -12.47 -6.49
CA GLY A 184 -12.82 -11.75 -6.34
C GLY A 184 -11.94 -12.23 -5.19
N THR A 185 -12.40 -13.16 -4.36
CA THR A 185 -11.71 -13.58 -3.12
C THR A 185 -11.97 -15.05 -2.85
N PHE A 186 -10.91 -15.81 -2.66
CA PHE A 186 -10.91 -17.25 -2.47
C PHE A 186 -10.18 -17.60 -1.18
N CYS A 187 -10.92 -18.11 -0.21
CA CYS A 187 -10.41 -18.44 1.10
C CYS A 187 -9.72 -19.82 1.10
N ILE A 188 -8.55 -19.91 1.72
CA ILE A 188 -7.78 -21.14 1.86
C ILE A 188 -7.71 -21.51 3.34
N GLY A 189 -8.01 -22.77 3.62
CA GLY A 189 -7.80 -23.31 4.95
C GLY A 189 -8.19 -24.77 5.07
N ARG A 190 -7.88 -25.32 6.24
CA ARG A 190 -8.23 -26.68 6.59
C ARG A 190 -9.70 -26.80 7.00
N GLY A 191 -10.44 -27.70 6.35
CA GLY A 191 -11.88 -27.88 6.49
C GLY A 191 -12.71 -26.78 5.82
N HIS A 192 -14.00 -27.03 5.62
CA HIS A 192 -14.90 -26.11 4.92
C HIS A 192 -15.16 -24.80 5.66
N THR A 193 -15.14 -24.83 7.00
CA THR A 193 -15.47 -23.66 7.79
C THR A 193 -14.49 -23.45 8.93
N ALA A 194 -14.26 -22.18 9.25
CA ALA A 194 -13.45 -21.74 10.37
C ALA A 194 -14.21 -20.69 11.17
N GLN A 195 -14.14 -20.77 12.49
CA GLN A 195 -14.51 -19.63 13.33
C GLN A 195 -13.34 -18.68 13.43
N THR A 196 -13.54 -17.43 13.05
CA THR A 196 -12.53 -16.38 13.20
C THR A 196 -12.45 -15.92 14.65
N ASN A 197 -11.41 -15.16 15.01
CA ASN A 197 -11.25 -14.56 16.34
C ASN A 197 -12.42 -13.66 16.76
N SER A 198 -13.23 -13.19 15.80
CA SER A 198 -14.44 -12.41 16.07
C SER A 198 -15.69 -13.28 16.29
N GLY A 199 -15.55 -14.62 16.33
CA GLY A 199 -16.67 -15.57 16.39
C GLY A 199 -17.47 -15.69 15.10
N ARG A 200 -17.03 -15.08 14.00
CA ARG A 200 -17.72 -15.20 12.69
C ARG A 200 -17.32 -16.50 12.02
N VAL A 201 -18.27 -17.13 11.34
CA VAL A 201 -18.00 -18.28 10.49
C VAL A 201 -17.47 -17.79 9.15
N ARG A 202 -16.31 -18.28 8.77
CA ARG A 202 -15.68 -18.14 7.44
C ARG A 202 -15.83 -19.46 6.70
N THR A 203 -16.16 -19.40 5.42
CA THR A 203 -16.16 -20.56 4.52
C THR A 203 -14.90 -20.54 3.66
N ASN A 204 -14.22 -21.67 3.56
CA ASN A 204 -13.06 -21.86 2.69
C ASN A 204 -13.53 -22.31 1.30
N ASP A 205 -12.90 -21.75 0.27
CA ASP A 205 -13.15 -22.10 -1.13
C ASP A 205 -12.16 -23.16 -1.62
N ILE A 206 -10.92 -23.04 -1.16
CA ILE A 206 -9.84 -24.01 -1.38
C ILE A 206 -9.68 -24.75 -0.05
N VAL A 207 -10.15 -25.98 -0.03
CA VAL A 207 -10.30 -26.78 1.19
C VAL A 207 -9.17 -27.80 1.27
N ILE A 208 -8.32 -27.64 2.27
CA ILE A 208 -7.37 -28.68 2.69
C ILE A 208 -8.14 -29.66 3.59
N LEU A 209 -8.10 -30.97 3.28
CA LEU A 209 -8.85 -31.96 4.06
C LEU A 209 -8.30 -32.10 5.48
N ASN A 210 -9.20 -32.26 6.45
CA ASN A 210 -8.89 -32.77 7.78
C ASN A 210 -8.76 -34.29 7.76
N ASP A 211 -8.15 -34.82 8.81
CA ASP A 211 -8.03 -36.25 9.09
C ASP A 211 -9.38 -36.96 9.30
N ASP A 212 -10.43 -36.21 9.68
CA ASP A 212 -11.80 -36.71 9.83
C ASP A 212 -12.70 -36.46 8.60
N ASP A 213 -12.20 -35.80 7.55
CA ASP A 213 -12.99 -35.54 6.35
C ASP A 213 -13.10 -36.80 5.46
N ALA A 214 -14.23 -36.94 4.78
CA ALA A 214 -14.48 -38.05 3.88
C ALA A 214 -13.48 -38.04 2.71
N GLY A 215 -12.80 -39.16 2.47
CA GLY A 215 -11.81 -39.29 1.41
C GLY A 215 -10.40 -38.83 1.80
N PHE A 216 -10.16 -38.49 3.06
CA PHE A 216 -8.81 -38.25 3.56
C PHE A 216 -7.94 -39.52 3.44
N ASP A 217 -6.77 -39.35 2.82
CA ASP A 217 -5.72 -40.34 2.68
C ASP A 217 -4.58 -39.98 3.66
N PRO A 218 -4.26 -40.83 4.65
CA PRO A 218 -3.23 -40.53 5.65
C PRO A 218 -1.82 -40.32 5.07
N ASP A 219 -1.50 -40.95 3.95
CA ASP A 219 -0.18 -40.83 3.32
C ASP A 219 -0.10 -39.53 2.51
N GLN A 220 -1.14 -39.22 1.72
CA GLN A 220 -1.19 -37.98 0.94
C GLN A 220 -1.40 -36.74 1.81
N GLY A 221 -2.23 -36.85 2.84
CA GLY A 221 -2.68 -35.77 3.72
C GLY A 221 -1.86 -35.61 5.00
N ALA A 222 -0.76 -36.34 5.18
CA ALA A 222 0.06 -36.32 6.41
C ALA A 222 0.44 -34.90 6.87
N GLY A 223 0.70 -33.99 5.92
CA GLY A 223 1.07 -32.60 6.17
C GLY A 223 -0.10 -31.63 6.43
N ASN A 224 -1.35 -32.04 6.16
CA ASN A 224 -2.51 -31.15 6.17
C ASN A 224 -2.76 -30.54 7.56
N GLY A 225 -2.40 -31.24 8.64
CA GLY A 225 -2.56 -30.76 10.02
C GLY A 225 -1.79 -29.46 10.33
N ALA A 226 -0.72 -29.17 9.59
CA ALA A 226 0.04 -27.92 9.70
C ALA A 226 -0.69 -26.72 9.07
N VAL A 227 -1.76 -26.95 8.30
CA VAL A 227 -2.57 -25.88 7.73
C VAL A 227 -3.65 -25.47 8.73
N SER A 228 -3.70 -24.17 8.99
CA SER A 228 -4.74 -23.55 9.81
C SER A 228 -6.10 -23.59 9.13
N ARG A 229 -7.18 -23.62 9.92
CA ARG A 229 -8.55 -23.54 9.40
C ARG A 229 -8.84 -22.24 8.64
N ALA A 230 -8.14 -21.16 8.99
CA ALA A 230 -8.20 -19.86 8.31
C ALA A 230 -6.76 -19.39 8.01
N HIS A 231 -6.16 -19.92 6.94
CA HIS A 231 -4.71 -19.81 6.72
C HIS A 231 -4.34 -18.65 5.80
N ALA A 232 -4.95 -18.57 4.63
CA ALA A 232 -4.64 -17.56 3.63
C ALA A 232 -5.85 -17.27 2.74
N THR A 233 -5.74 -16.24 1.91
CA THR A 233 -6.77 -15.81 0.99
C THR A 233 -6.12 -15.39 -0.32
N ILE A 234 -6.59 -15.90 -1.44
CA ILE A 234 -6.22 -15.38 -2.77
C ILE A 234 -7.24 -14.33 -3.17
N ARG A 235 -6.79 -13.13 -3.51
CA ARG A 235 -7.66 -12.03 -3.94
C ARG A 235 -7.27 -11.60 -5.34
N TYR A 236 -8.27 -11.47 -6.22
CA TYR A 236 -8.09 -10.80 -7.49
C TYR A 236 -8.17 -9.29 -7.30
N ASP A 237 -7.14 -8.60 -7.75
CA ASP A 237 -7.13 -7.16 -7.90
C ASP A 237 -7.44 -6.81 -9.35
N SER A 238 -8.62 -6.25 -9.62
CA SER A 238 -9.00 -5.89 -10.99
C SER A 238 -8.29 -4.65 -11.52
N GLY A 239 -7.70 -3.80 -10.66
CA GLY A 239 -6.91 -2.64 -11.10
C GLY A 239 -5.48 -3.02 -11.47
N GLN A 240 -4.93 -4.05 -10.82
CA GLN A 240 -3.68 -4.68 -11.23
C GLN A 240 -3.87 -5.79 -12.27
N LYS A 241 -5.11 -6.26 -12.45
CA LYS A 241 -5.45 -7.49 -13.18
C LYS A 241 -4.58 -8.66 -12.74
N GLN A 242 -4.46 -8.84 -11.44
CA GLN A 242 -3.52 -9.79 -10.86
C GLN A 242 -4.12 -10.44 -9.62
N TYR A 243 -3.82 -11.72 -9.42
CA TYR A 243 -4.09 -12.40 -8.17
C TYR A 243 -2.99 -12.11 -7.16
N SER A 244 -3.35 -11.95 -5.89
CA SER A 244 -2.40 -11.81 -4.80
C SER A 244 -2.77 -12.72 -3.64
N LEU A 245 -1.77 -13.30 -3.00
CA LEU A 245 -1.93 -14.03 -1.76
C LEU A 245 -1.94 -13.05 -0.58
N LEU A 246 -2.92 -13.18 0.31
CA LEU A 246 -2.99 -12.48 1.58
C LEU A 246 -2.93 -13.53 2.67
N VAL A 247 -2.03 -13.35 3.64
CA VAL A 247 -1.91 -14.29 4.76
C VAL A 247 -2.84 -13.87 5.87
N ASP A 248 -3.73 -14.79 6.24
CA ASP A 248 -4.68 -14.60 7.32
C ASP A 248 -3.99 -14.88 8.67
N PRO A 249 -4.57 -14.45 9.81
CA PRO A 249 -3.93 -14.62 11.12
C PRO A 249 -3.43 -16.04 11.41
N GLY A 250 -4.12 -17.08 10.93
CA GLY A 250 -3.71 -18.47 11.11
C GLY A 250 -2.52 -18.91 10.27
N GLY A 251 -2.21 -18.24 9.15
CA GLY A 251 -1.05 -18.54 8.31
C GLY A 251 0.24 -17.81 8.71
N LEU A 252 0.14 -16.88 9.69
CA LEU A 252 1.26 -16.08 10.16
C LEU A 252 2.15 -16.84 11.18
N PRO A 253 3.44 -16.46 11.29
CA PRO A 253 4.35 -16.95 12.33
C PRO A 253 3.83 -16.81 13.76
N ALA A 254 3.05 -15.75 14.03
CA ALA A 254 2.45 -15.53 15.34
C ALA A 254 1.50 -16.65 15.79
N SER A 255 0.96 -17.43 14.85
CA SER A 255 0.09 -18.58 15.10
C SER A 255 0.85 -19.92 15.00
N GLY A 256 2.19 -19.89 14.97
CA GLY A 256 3.05 -21.05 14.84
C GLY A 256 3.15 -21.63 13.42
N ASN A 257 2.55 -20.95 12.43
CA ASN A 257 2.55 -21.37 11.02
C ASN A 257 3.48 -20.50 10.17
N LYS A 258 3.74 -20.93 8.94
CA LYS A 258 4.51 -20.17 7.97
C LYS A 258 3.83 -20.25 6.62
N THR A 259 3.85 -19.16 5.88
CA THR A 259 3.39 -19.11 4.50
C THR A 259 4.52 -18.58 3.62
N LYS A 260 4.84 -19.28 2.53
CA LYS A 260 5.87 -18.84 1.57
C LYS A 260 5.36 -18.95 0.15
N ILE A 261 5.92 -18.12 -0.72
CA ILE A 261 5.74 -18.22 -2.16
C ILE A 261 7.12 -18.56 -2.74
N MET A 262 7.18 -19.64 -3.50
CA MET A 262 8.36 -20.04 -4.27
C MET A 262 8.05 -19.76 -5.73
N HIS A 263 8.80 -18.83 -6.30
CA HIS A 263 8.62 -18.41 -7.67
C HIS A 263 9.31 -19.38 -8.66
N PRO A 264 8.91 -19.39 -9.95
CA PRO A 264 9.54 -20.24 -10.97
C PRO A 264 11.05 -20.00 -11.16
N ASP A 265 11.54 -18.82 -10.80
CA ASP A 265 12.96 -18.46 -10.82
C ASP A 265 13.73 -18.95 -9.57
N ASN A 266 13.06 -19.71 -8.70
CA ASN A 266 13.54 -20.21 -7.40
C ASN A 266 13.75 -19.13 -6.33
N THR A 267 13.28 -17.90 -6.54
CA THR A 267 13.23 -16.92 -5.45
C THR A 267 12.12 -17.29 -4.46
N ILE A 268 12.36 -17.00 -3.18
CA ILE A 268 11.42 -17.33 -2.10
C ILE A 268 11.01 -16.04 -1.41
N GLU A 269 9.71 -15.75 -1.45
CA GLU A 269 9.10 -14.68 -0.69
C GLU A 269 8.39 -15.22 0.55
N ARG A 270 8.65 -14.63 1.72
CA ARG A 270 7.97 -14.99 2.97
C ARG A 270 6.78 -14.08 3.19
N ALA A 271 5.61 -14.69 3.31
CA ALA A 271 4.35 -13.98 3.46
C ALA A 271 4.00 -13.78 4.94
N ASP A 272 4.83 -13.00 5.65
CA ASP A 272 4.78 -12.89 7.12
C ASP A 272 4.02 -11.65 7.62
N ILE A 273 3.47 -10.82 6.72
CA ILE A 273 2.82 -9.55 7.07
C ILE A 273 1.31 -9.65 6.85
N ALA A 274 0.56 -9.54 7.95
CA ALA A 274 -0.90 -9.55 7.93
C ALA A 274 -1.47 -8.43 7.03
N GLY A 275 -2.36 -8.79 6.11
CA GLY A 275 -3.05 -7.84 5.23
C GLY A 275 -2.20 -7.27 4.09
N MET A 276 -0.93 -7.64 3.97
CA MET A 276 -0.14 -7.41 2.77
C MET A 276 -0.57 -8.39 1.68
N GLY A 277 -0.75 -7.89 0.45
CA GLY A 277 -0.98 -8.71 -0.72
C GLY A 277 0.34 -9.00 -1.42
N TYR A 278 0.63 -10.27 -1.62
CA TYR A 278 1.81 -10.78 -2.31
C TYR A 278 1.40 -11.18 -3.73
N PRO A 279 1.86 -10.49 -4.78
CA PRO A 279 1.42 -10.76 -6.15
C PRO A 279 1.80 -12.17 -6.58
N LEU A 280 0.84 -12.89 -7.17
CA LEU A 280 1.06 -14.23 -7.72
C LEU A 280 1.31 -14.14 -9.22
N GLN A 281 2.22 -14.98 -9.70
CA GLN A 281 2.51 -15.20 -11.12
C GLN A 281 2.33 -16.67 -11.49
N HIS A 282 2.10 -16.94 -12.78
CA HIS A 282 1.95 -18.31 -13.27
C HIS A 282 3.18 -19.16 -12.89
N GLY A 283 2.93 -20.33 -12.30
CA GLY A 283 3.95 -21.27 -11.86
C GLY A 283 4.41 -21.08 -10.41
N ASP A 284 3.89 -20.08 -9.69
CA ASP A 284 4.18 -19.91 -8.26
C ASP A 284 3.70 -21.11 -7.45
N GLN A 285 4.53 -21.53 -6.50
CA GLN A 285 4.17 -22.52 -5.50
C GLN A 285 3.96 -21.85 -4.14
N ILE A 286 2.82 -22.11 -3.51
CA ILE A 286 2.40 -21.53 -2.24
C ILE A 286 2.57 -22.62 -1.17
N GLU A 287 3.56 -22.45 -0.30
CA GLU A 287 3.78 -23.31 0.89
C GLU A 287 2.89 -22.82 2.04
N LEU A 288 2.06 -23.72 2.58
CA LEU A 288 1.15 -23.48 3.70
C LEU A 288 1.57 -24.36 4.88
N GLY A 289 1.79 -23.76 6.04
CA GLY A 289 2.17 -24.47 7.28
C GLY A 289 3.54 -25.16 7.23
N GLY A 290 4.22 -25.16 6.07
CA GLY A 290 5.49 -25.88 5.86
C GLY A 290 5.39 -27.26 5.26
N GLU A 291 4.18 -27.78 5.10
CA GLU A 291 3.95 -29.19 4.80
C GLU A 291 3.01 -29.38 3.60
N VAL A 292 2.24 -28.35 3.22
CA VAL A 292 1.33 -28.37 2.08
C VAL A 292 1.81 -27.38 1.04
N VAL A 293 1.79 -27.78 -0.24
CA VAL A 293 2.22 -26.93 -1.36
C VAL A 293 1.15 -26.90 -2.42
N LEU A 294 0.71 -25.71 -2.78
CA LEU A 294 -0.26 -25.46 -3.86
C LEU A 294 0.45 -24.82 -5.05
N LEU A 295 0.20 -25.29 -6.26
CA LEU A 295 0.63 -24.65 -7.51
C LEU A 295 -0.45 -23.66 -7.97
N PHE A 296 -0.03 -22.44 -8.31
CA PHE A 296 -0.86 -21.42 -8.94
C PHE A 296 -0.50 -21.25 -10.42
N GLU A 297 -1.50 -21.32 -11.30
CA GLU A 297 -1.32 -21.16 -12.74
C GLU A 297 -2.37 -20.22 -13.32
N LEU A 298 -1.95 -19.22 -14.09
CA LEU A 298 -2.85 -18.46 -14.95
C LEU A 298 -3.33 -19.31 -16.13
N ARG A 299 -4.57 -19.08 -16.58
CA ARG A 299 -5.26 -19.76 -17.68
C ARG A 299 -5.58 -18.80 -18.82
#